data_AF-A0A3C1EU30-F1
#
_entry.id   AF-A0A3C1EU30-F1
#
_cell.length_a   1.000
_cell.length_b   1.000
_cell.length_c   1.000
_cell.angle_alpha   90.00
_cell.angle_beta   90.00
_cell.angle_gamma   90.00
#
_symmetry.space_group_name_H-M   'P 1'
#
loop_
_entity.id
_entity.type
_entity.pdbx_description
1 polymer ?
#
loop_
_entity_poly.entity_id
_entity_poly.type
_entity_poly.pdbx_seq_one_letter_code
_entity_poly.pdbx_strand_id
1 'polypeptide(L)' 'MREGKWLQPRHASQEVFERDFPQTDFSGLDVYCPGCKAIVKLSRKAPAGRIAGWCKKCLRGVCP' A
#
# COMPACT_ATOMS: atom_id res chain seq x y z
N MET A 1 8.31 -9.58 10.22
CA MET A 1 7.49 -8.70 9.34
C MET A 1 6.08 -9.25 9.27
N ARG A 2 5.06 -8.39 9.25
CA ARG A 2 3.65 -8.81 9.23
C ARG A 2 3.17 -9.02 7.79
N GLU A 3 2.25 -9.95 7.59
CA GLU A 3 1.55 -10.07 6.30
C GLU A 3 0.53 -8.92 6.19
N GLY A 4 0.61 -8.15 5.11
CA GLY A 4 -0.34 -7.07 4.85
C GLY A 4 -1.60 -7.59 4.19
N LYS A 5 -2.62 -6.73 4.10
CA LYS A 5 -3.89 -7.04 3.42
C LYS A 5 -3.99 -6.29 2.11
N TRP A 6 -4.70 -6.85 1.13
CA TRP A 6 -5.03 -6.08 -0.07
C TRP A 6 -5.97 -4.94 0.29
N LEU A 7 -5.60 -3.75 -0.18
CA LEU A 7 -6.41 -2.57 -0.01
C LEU A 7 -7.71 -2.71 -0.82
N GLN A 8 -8.84 -2.45 -0.17
CA GLN A 8 -10.17 -2.45 -0.79
C GLN A 8 -10.79 -1.04 -0.73
N PRO A 9 -11.44 -0.57 -1.81
CA PRO A 9 -11.57 -1.22 -3.12
C PRO A 9 -10.23 -1.33 -3.88
N ARG A 10 -10.17 -2.23 -4.87
CA ARG A 10 -8.99 -2.37 -5.74
C ARG A 10 -8.85 -1.09 -6.57
N HIS A 11 -7.69 -0.47 -6.50
CA HIS A 11 -7.37 0.68 -7.35
C HIS A 11 -6.96 0.19 -8.74
N ALA A 12 -7.38 0.89 -9.78
CA ALA A 12 -7.14 0.50 -11.17
C ALA A 12 -5.66 0.63 -11.58
N SER A 13 -4.97 1.63 -11.04
CA SER A 13 -3.54 1.89 -11.29
C SER A 13 -2.86 2.49 -10.06
N GLN A 14 -1.52 2.57 -10.11
CA GLN A 14 -0.75 3.25 -9.07
C GLN A 14 -1.11 4.73 -8.97
N GLU A 15 -1.41 5.40 -10.08
CA GLU A 15 -1.77 6.82 -10.08
C GLU A 15 -3.08 7.09 -9.31
N VAL A 16 -4.09 6.23 -9.49
CA VAL A 16 -5.35 6.32 -8.71
C VAL A 16 -5.06 6.12 -7.23
N PHE A 17 -4.22 5.12 -6.90
CA PHE A 17 -3.77 4.89 -5.52
C PHE A 17 -3.03 6.10 -4.92
N GLU A 18 -2.15 6.75 -5.68
CA GLU A 18 -1.42 7.92 -5.20
C GLU A 18 -2.32 9.16 -5.06
N ARG A 19 -3.41 9.27 -5.83
CA ARG A 19 -4.43 10.31 -5.61
C ARG A 19 -5.20 10.10 -4.30
N ASP A 20 -5.53 8.85 -3.97
CA ASP A 20 -6.24 8.50 -2.73
C ASP A 20 -5.32 8.52 -1.49
N PHE A 21 -4.02 8.30 -1.69
CA PHE A 21 -2.97 8.36 -0.68
C PHE A 21 -1.88 9.39 -1.05
N PRO A 22 -2.21 10.69 -1.06
CA PRO A 22 -1.33 11.73 -1.59
C PRO A 22 -0.15 12.04 -0.66
N GLN A 23 -0.27 11.74 0.63
CA GLN A 23 0.78 12.04 1.60
C GLN A 23 1.83 10.92 1.64
N THR A 24 3.09 11.29 1.76
CA THR A 24 4.19 10.34 1.96
C THR A 24 4.48 10.19 3.45
N ASP A 25 4.52 8.94 3.92
CA ASP A 25 4.87 8.59 5.30
C ASP A 25 6.26 7.94 5.32
N PHE A 26 7.23 8.63 5.92
CA PHE A 26 8.63 8.15 5.97
C PHE A 26 8.85 7.08 7.05
N SER A 27 7.94 7.00 8.03
CA SER A 27 7.88 5.92 9.04
C SER A 27 7.16 4.67 8.54
N GLY A 28 6.83 4.61 7.25
CA GLY A 28 6.04 3.54 6.64
C GLY A 28 6.57 2.15 6.99
N LEU A 29 5.67 1.30 7.48
CA LEU A 29 5.94 -0.08 7.88
C LEU A 29 6.20 -0.96 6.67
N ASP A 30 7.06 -1.97 6.83
CA ASP A 30 7.27 -3.00 5.82
C ASP A 30 6.38 -4.22 6.11
N VAL A 31 5.56 -4.59 5.13
CA VAL A 31 4.67 -5.76 5.19
C VAL A 31 4.90 -6.69 4.00
N TYR A 32 4.55 -7.96 4.13
CA TYR A 32 4.53 -8.87 2.98
C TYR A 32 3.25 -8.70 2.18
N CYS A 33 3.36 -8.63 0.85
CA CYS A 33 2.21 -8.67 -0.04
C CYS A 33 1.55 -10.06 0.04
N PRO A 34 0.22 -10.15 0.26
CA PRO A 34 -0.46 -11.44 0.40
C PRO A 34 -0.50 -12.25 -0.90
N GLY A 35 -0.23 -11.63 -2.06
CA GLY A 35 -0.15 -12.33 -3.35
C GLY A 35 1.23 -12.90 -3.66
N CYS A 36 2.24 -12.03 -3.77
CA CYS A 36 3.58 -12.42 -4.23
C CYS A 36 4.60 -12.60 -3.11
N LYS A 37 4.22 -12.40 -1.84
CA LYS A 37 5.09 -12.44 -0.66
C LYS A 37 6.30 -11.50 -0.71
N ALA A 38 6.32 -10.55 -1.64
CA ALA A 38 7.35 -9.52 -1.70
C ALA A 38 7.13 -8.50 -0.58
N ILE A 39 8.22 -7.90 -0.10
CA ILE A 39 8.16 -6.80 0.87
C ILE A 39 7.58 -5.57 0.18
N VAL A 40 6.58 -4.96 0.81
CA VAL A 40 5.91 -3.72 0.40
C VAL A 40 6.03 -2.73 1.53
N LYS A 41 6.67 -1.60 1.24
CA LYS A 41 6.75 -0.47 2.17
C LYS A 41 5.47 0.35 2.12
N LEU A 42 4.82 0.54 3.26
CA LEU A 42 3.61 1.32 3.42
C LEU A 42 3.92 2.81 3.55
N SER A 43 4.51 3.39 2.50
CA SER A 43 5.02 4.77 2.49
C SER A 43 4.01 5.83 2.08
N ARG A 44 2.74 5.47 1.87
CA ARG A 44 1.69 6.41 1.49
C ARG A 44 0.60 6.48 2.54
N LYS A 45 0.05 7.67 2.76
CA LYS A 45 -0.96 7.94 3.78
C LYS A 45 -2.13 8.69 3.16
N ALA A 46 -3.33 8.23 3.47
CA ALA A 46 -4.58 8.89 3.12
C ALA A 46 -4.87 10.01 4.14
N PRO A 47 -5.67 11.04 3.76
CA PRO A 47 -6.06 12.12 4.68
C PRO A 47 -6.77 11.61 5.94
N ALA A 48 -7.47 10.46 5.84
CA ALA A 48 -8.11 9.78 6.95
C ALA A 48 -7.12 9.03 7.89
N GLY A 49 -5.80 9.20 7.71
CA GLY A 49 -4.77 8.59 8.56
C GLY A 49 -4.39 7.15 8.21
N ARG A 50 -5.06 6.53 7.23
CA ARG A 50 -4.75 5.16 6.78
C ARG A 50 -3.43 5.14 6.01
N ILE A 51 -2.55 4.20 6.35
CA ILE A 51 -1.30 3.96 5.60
C ILE A 51 -1.47 2.81 4.62
N ALA A 52 -0.80 2.90 3.48
CA ALA A 52 -0.80 1.89 2.44
C ALA A 52 0.49 1.96 1.62
N GLY A 53 0.76 0.90 0.86
CA GLY A 53 1.88 0.81 -0.06
C GLY A 53 1.45 0.13 -1.36
N TRP A 54 2.17 0.41 -2.43
CA TRP A 54 1.88 -0.18 -3.73
C TRP A 54 2.81 -1.36 -4.01
N CYS A 55 2.24 -2.55 -4.23
CA CYS A 55 3.00 -3.71 -4.66
C CYS A 55 3.25 -3.66 -6.18
N LYS A 56 4.50 -3.43 -6.59
CA LYS A 56 4.89 -3.37 -8.02
C LYS A 56 4.71 -4.70 -8.76
N LYS A 57 4.83 -5.85 -8.08
CA LYS A 57 4.65 -7.18 -8.70
C LYS A 57 3.18 -7.54 -8.92
N CYS A 58 2.32 -7.24 -7.95
CA CYS A 58 0.89 -7.54 -8.04
C CYS A 58 0.05 -6.40 -8.62
N LEU A 59 0.66 -5.23 -8.87
CA LEU A 59 -0.02 -4.00 -9.28
C LEU A 59 -1.26 -3.72 -8.43
N ARG A 60 -1.07 -3.77 -7.10
CA ARG A 60 -2.14 -3.64 -6.10
C ARG A 60 -1.67 -2.90 -4.86
N GLY A 61 -2.58 -2.11 -4.30
CA GLY A 61 -2.41 -1.49 -2.98
C GLY A 61 -2.45 -2.53 -1.87
N VAL A 62 -1.60 -2.35 -0.88
CA VAL A 62 -1.48 -3.18 0.33
C VAL A 62 -1.59 -2.25 1.54
N CYS A 63 -2.27 -2.69 2.59
CA CYS A 63 -2.36 -2.01 3.88
C CYS A 63 -1.86 -2.95 5.01
N PRO A 64 -1.67 -2.43 6.24
CA PRO A 64 -1.20 -3.23 7.37
C PRO A 64 -2.07 -4.45 7.69
#